data_AF-A0A383EX54-F1
#
_entry.id   AF-A0A383EX54-F1
#
_cell.length_a   1.000
_cell.length_b   1.000
_cell.length_c   1.000
_cell.angle_alpha   90.00
_cell.angle_beta   90.00
_cell.angle_gamma   90.00
#
_symmetry.space_group_name_H-M   'P 1'
#
loop_
_entity.id
_entity.type
_entity.pdbx_description
1 polymer ?
#
loop_
_entity_poly.entity_id
_entity_poly.type
_entity_poly.pdbx_seq_one_letter_code
_entity_poly.pdbx_strand_id
1 'polypeptide(L)'
;MRQRRTIYFNDARHYYLFVFEPPMRLQDAWAPVDEVADTAVDTFVYGVSRDDGWFYPSKVGLRFGEDQVGKFDMAAYWRVWENMQSLIDRDLDPLQVLIDRAHERGMDFIPSLRMGAYAGLDKALQTVNGGPGMANASVREFMHRAVAELATDY
;
A
#
# COMPACT_ATOMS: atom_id res chain seq x y z
N MET A 1 -14.42 2.42 -25.17
CA MET A 1 -13.12 1.84 -24.78
C MET A 1 -12.02 2.83 -25.14
N ARG A 2 -11.23 3.33 -24.18
CA ARG A 2 -10.06 4.19 -24.45
C ARG A 2 -9.08 3.40 -25.33
N GLN A 3 -8.60 3.99 -26.44
CA GLN A 3 -7.83 3.27 -27.46
C GLN A 3 -6.42 2.87 -27.01
N ARG A 4 -5.82 3.58 -26.04
CA ARG A 4 -4.53 3.26 -25.42
C ARG A 4 -4.57 3.70 -23.96
N ARG A 5 -4.21 2.79 -23.06
CA ARG A 5 -4.01 3.07 -21.64
C ARG A 5 -2.55 3.39 -21.37
N THR A 6 -2.30 4.42 -20.58
CA THR A 6 -0.97 4.73 -20.04
C THR A 6 -1.01 4.47 -18.55
N ILE A 7 -0.35 3.39 -18.15
CA ILE A 7 -0.35 2.89 -16.78
C ILE A 7 0.91 3.41 -16.08
N TYR A 8 0.74 4.05 -14.93
CA TYR A 8 1.84 4.44 -14.05
C TYR A 8 1.82 3.61 -12.77
N PHE A 9 2.93 2.96 -12.45
CA PHE A 9 3.08 2.14 -11.26
C PHE A 9 3.95 2.86 -10.22
N ASN A 10 3.34 3.21 -9.09
CA ASN A 10 4.01 3.71 -7.91
C ASN A 10 4.17 2.57 -6.90
N ASP A 11 5.40 2.28 -6.48
CA ASP A 11 5.72 1.17 -5.58
C ASP A 11 5.57 1.49 -4.08
N ALA A 12 4.92 2.62 -3.77
CA ALA A 12 4.72 3.24 -2.45
C ALA A 12 5.96 3.81 -1.75
N ARG A 13 7.16 3.63 -2.32
CA ARG A 13 8.42 4.07 -1.69
C ARG A 13 8.88 5.43 -2.20
N HIS A 14 8.55 5.77 -3.45
CA HIS A 14 8.96 7.01 -4.07
C HIS A 14 8.05 8.17 -3.60
N TYR A 15 8.65 9.13 -2.89
CA TYR A 15 8.03 10.42 -2.52
C TYR A 15 6.64 10.37 -1.85
N TYR A 16 6.34 9.31 -1.08
CA TYR A 16 5.10 9.19 -0.30
C TYR A 16 5.37 9.13 1.22
N LEU A 17 4.86 8.11 1.92
CA LEU A 17 4.92 7.96 3.38
C LEU A 17 6.34 8.06 4.00
N PHE A 18 7.39 7.84 3.21
CA PHE A 18 8.78 7.82 3.67
C PHE A 18 9.45 9.20 3.79
N VAL A 19 8.92 10.22 3.10
CA VAL A 19 9.62 11.50 2.93
C VAL A 19 8.96 12.68 3.64
N PHE A 20 7.69 12.57 3.99
CA PHE A 20 6.96 13.61 4.71
C PHE A 20 7.13 13.48 6.22
N GLU A 21 7.19 14.61 6.92
CA GLU A 21 7.18 14.63 8.39
C GLU A 21 5.74 14.45 8.90
N PRO A 22 5.53 13.61 9.92
CA PRO A 22 4.23 13.49 10.57
C PRO A 22 3.91 14.75 11.42
N PRO A 23 2.62 15.11 11.57
CA PRO A 23 1.46 14.48 10.96
C PRO A 23 1.33 14.81 9.47
N MET A 24 0.96 13.81 8.67
CA MET A 24 0.86 13.97 7.21
C MET A 24 -0.27 14.94 6.86
N ARG A 25 -0.02 15.91 5.98
CA ARG A 25 -1.10 16.75 5.45
C ARG A 25 -1.84 15.98 4.36
N LEU A 26 -3.13 16.26 4.19
CA LEU A 26 -3.91 15.60 3.13
C LEU A 26 -3.34 15.89 1.73
N GLN A 27 -2.78 17.09 1.51
CA GLN A 27 -2.11 17.45 0.27
C GLN A 27 -0.82 16.66 0.03
N ASP A 28 -0.09 16.31 1.09
CA ASP A 28 1.08 15.42 0.98
C ASP A 28 0.62 13.99 0.66
N ALA A 29 -0.53 13.58 1.21
CA ALA A 29 -1.12 12.27 0.94
C ALA A 29 -1.57 12.12 -0.54
N TRP A 30 -1.88 13.23 -1.22
CA TRP A 30 -2.24 13.24 -2.64
C TRP A 30 -1.05 13.25 -3.59
N ALA A 31 0.17 13.51 -3.08
CA ALA A 31 1.37 13.70 -3.91
C ALA A 31 1.61 12.56 -4.94
N PRO A 32 1.44 11.27 -4.62
CA PRO A 32 1.67 10.19 -5.59
C PRO A 32 0.71 10.22 -6.78
N VAL A 33 -0.49 10.74 -6.60
CA VAL A 33 -1.47 10.88 -7.68
C VAL A 33 -1.24 12.18 -8.43
N ASP A 34 -1.02 13.27 -7.69
CA ASP A 34 -0.85 14.61 -8.27
C ASP A 34 0.45 14.74 -9.09
N GLU A 35 1.49 13.94 -8.84
CA GLU A 35 2.73 13.95 -9.65
C GLU A 35 2.52 13.52 -11.11
N VAL A 36 1.48 12.72 -11.38
CA VAL A 36 1.12 12.25 -12.73
C VAL A 36 -0.24 12.77 -13.21
N ALA A 37 -0.92 13.57 -12.39
CA ALA A 37 -2.17 14.22 -12.79
C ALA A 37 -1.94 15.16 -13.98
N ASP A 38 -2.98 15.33 -14.81
CA ASP A 38 -2.97 16.17 -16.02
C ASP A 38 -1.91 15.76 -17.07
N THR A 39 -1.36 14.55 -16.96
CA THR A 39 -0.50 13.93 -17.99
C THR A 39 -1.30 12.98 -18.89
N ALA A 40 -0.61 12.18 -19.72
CA ALA A 40 -1.23 11.12 -20.51
C ALA A 40 -1.56 9.85 -19.71
N VAL A 41 -1.21 9.81 -18.41
CA VAL A 41 -1.52 8.69 -17.50
C VAL A 41 -3.03 8.64 -17.26
N ASP A 42 -3.62 7.48 -17.48
CA ASP A 42 -5.05 7.25 -17.30
C ASP A 42 -5.38 6.11 -16.32
N THR A 43 -4.36 5.41 -15.83
CA THR A 43 -4.48 4.38 -14.80
C THR A 43 -3.31 4.50 -13.83
N PHE A 44 -3.63 4.73 -12.56
CA PHE A 44 -2.69 4.78 -11.46
C PHE A 44 -2.68 3.44 -10.71
N VAL A 45 -1.52 2.80 -10.64
CA VAL A 45 -1.32 1.53 -9.95
C VAL A 45 -0.46 1.77 -8.72
N TYR A 46 -0.99 1.48 -7.55
CA TYR A 46 -0.30 1.73 -6.29
C TYR A 46 0.08 0.43 -5.58
N GLY A 47 1.37 0.27 -5.26
CA GLY A 47 1.88 -0.86 -4.51
C GLY A 47 1.45 -0.83 -3.05
N VAL A 48 0.40 -1.58 -2.69
CA VAL A 48 -0.20 -1.51 -1.34
C VAL A 48 0.60 -2.23 -0.24
N SER A 49 1.68 -2.94 -0.59
CA SER A 49 2.47 -3.70 0.38
C SER A 49 3.97 -3.80 0.08
N ARG A 50 4.72 -4.07 1.16
CA ARG A 50 6.12 -4.53 1.17
C ARG A 50 6.22 -5.81 2.03
N ASP A 51 7.33 -6.53 1.88
CA ASP A 51 7.63 -7.81 2.55
C ASP A 51 7.40 -7.82 4.07
N ASP A 52 7.45 -6.65 4.71
CA ASP A 52 7.33 -6.41 6.14
C ASP A 52 6.12 -5.56 6.55
N GLY A 53 5.21 -5.25 5.61
CA GLY A 53 3.93 -4.68 5.98
C GLY A 53 3.18 -3.95 4.88
N TRP A 54 1.91 -3.70 5.15
CA TRP A 54 0.96 -3.11 4.19
C TRP A 54 0.74 -1.62 4.50
N PHE A 55 0.49 -0.83 3.47
CA PHE A 55 0.39 0.64 3.55
C PHE A 55 -1.04 1.15 3.74
N TYR A 56 -1.88 0.35 4.39
CA TYR A 56 -3.29 0.63 4.66
C TYR A 56 -3.77 -0.21 5.86
N PRO A 57 -4.87 0.16 6.53
CA PRO A 57 -5.37 -0.52 7.74
C PRO A 57 -6.11 -1.83 7.38
N SER A 58 -5.38 -2.80 6.82
CA SER A 58 -5.92 -4.11 6.46
C SER A 58 -6.48 -4.87 7.66
N LYS A 59 -7.56 -5.63 7.41
CA LYS A 59 -8.17 -6.63 8.29
C LYS A 59 -7.52 -8.01 8.12
N VAL A 60 -6.64 -8.18 7.12
CA VAL A 60 -6.03 -9.47 6.76
C VAL A 60 -4.53 -9.49 7.03
N GLY A 61 -3.80 -8.49 6.52
CA GLY A 61 -2.34 -8.42 6.61
C GLY A 61 -1.83 -7.53 7.73
N LEU A 62 -0.53 -7.65 8.01
CA LEU A 62 0.15 -6.81 8.98
C LEU A 62 0.37 -5.41 8.40
N ARG A 63 -0.10 -4.37 9.09
CA ARG A 63 0.21 -2.99 8.70
C ARG A 63 1.69 -2.69 8.93
N PHE A 64 2.29 -1.96 8.00
CA PHE A 64 3.72 -1.63 8.08
C PHE A 64 4.04 -0.90 9.38
N GLY A 65 5.01 -1.45 10.14
CA GLY A 65 5.48 -0.89 11.41
C GLY A 65 4.67 -1.29 12.65
N GLU A 66 3.58 -2.03 12.49
CA GLU A 66 2.71 -2.47 13.60
C GLU A 66 3.44 -3.35 14.62
N ASP A 67 4.38 -4.20 14.16
CA ASP A 67 5.23 -5.02 15.01
C ASP A 67 6.49 -4.29 15.52
N GLN A 68 6.69 -3.03 15.13
CA GLN A 68 7.89 -2.23 15.45
C GLN A 68 7.60 -0.95 16.25
N VAL A 69 6.38 -0.78 16.75
CA VAL A 69 5.99 0.41 17.52
C VAL A 69 6.96 0.65 18.69
N GLY A 70 7.57 1.83 18.72
CA GLY A 70 8.58 2.24 19.71
C GLY A 70 9.98 1.65 19.51
N LYS A 71 10.23 0.92 18.42
CA LYS A 71 11.48 0.20 18.14
C LYS A 71 11.94 0.33 16.68
N PHE A 72 11.59 1.42 16.00
CA PHE A 72 12.00 1.64 14.62
C PHE A 72 13.52 1.86 14.51
N ASP A 73 14.18 1.04 13.69
CA ASP A 73 15.63 1.13 13.46
C ASP A 73 16.03 2.29 12.52
N MET A 74 15.07 2.87 11.81
CA MET A 74 15.29 3.96 10.86
C MET A 74 14.19 5.02 10.95
N ALA A 75 14.59 6.29 10.91
CA ALA A 75 13.66 7.43 10.91
C ALA A 75 12.66 7.36 9.74
N ALA A 76 13.07 6.83 8.58
CA ALA A 76 12.17 6.65 7.44
C ALA A 76 11.01 5.68 7.75
N TYR A 77 11.24 4.62 8.52
CA TYR A 77 10.19 3.65 8.88
C TYR A 77 9.27 4.19 9.96
N TRP A 78 9.85 4.93 10.92
CA TRP A 78 9.07 5.70 11.88
C TRP A 78 8.13 6.68 11.17
N ARG A 79 8.61 7.44 10.18
CA ARG A 79 7.76 8.36 9.38
C ARG A 79 6.62 7.63 8.69
N VAL A 80 6.86 6.47 8.08
CA VAL A 80 5.80 5.71 7.42
C VAL A 80 4.69 5.34 8.40
N TRP A 81 5.08 4.77 9.55
CA TRP A 81 4.15 4.42 10.61
C TRP A 81 3.33 5.62 11.09
N GLU A 82 4.01 6.70 11.49
CA GLU A 82 3.37 7.89 12.05
C GLU A 82 2.52 8.65 11.01
N ASN A 83 2.93 8.68 9.74
CA ASN A 83 2.14 9.30 8.68
C ASN A 83 0.84 8.52 8.46
N MET A 84 0.90 7.18 8.35
CA MET A 84 -0.32 6.36 8.26
C MET A 84 -1.19 6.53 9.51
N GLN A 85 -0.58 6.48 10.71
CA GLN A 85 -1.29 6.63 11.97
C GLN A 85 -1.98 8.00 12.04
N SER A 86 -1.31 9.08 11.63
CA SER A 86 -1.89 10.41 11.64
C SER A 86 -3.09 10.56 10.71
N LEU A 87 -3.13 9.84 9.58
CA LEU A 87 -4.30 9.80 8.69
C LEU A 87 -5.43 9.01 9.34
N ILE A 88 -5.14 7.81 9.84
CA ILE A 88 -6.11 6.93 10.50
C ILE A 88 -6.75 7.60 11.73
N ASP A 89 -5.96 8.29 12.57
CA ASP A 89 -6.45 9.02 13.75
C ASP A 89 -7.41 10.16 13.42
N ARG A 90 -7.39 10.63 12.16
CA ARG A 90 -8.31 11.64 11.63
C ARG A 90 -9.43 11.03 10.79
N ASP A 91 -9.65 9.72 10.88
CA ASP A 91 -10.65 8.96 10.12
C ASP A 91 -10.41 9.02 8.59
N LEU A 92 -9.14 9.12 8.18
CA LEU A 92 -8.71 9.10 6.79
C LEU A 92 -7.99 7.78 6.51
N ASP A 93 -8.64 6.88 5.77
CA ASP A 93 -7.98 5.66 5.29
C ASP A 93 -6.90 6.02 4.24
N PRO A 94 -5.61 5.70 4.48
CA PRO A 94 -4.52 6.06 3.58
C PRO A 94 -4.64 5.56 2.13
N LEU A 95 -5.30 4.42 1.91
CA LEU A 95 -5.53 3.88 0.57
C LEU A 95 -6.75 4.56 -0.07
N GLN A 96 -7.83 4.77 0.69
CA GLN A 96 -9.00 5.47 0.18
C GLN A 96 -8.67 6.90 -0.27
N VAL A 97 -7.80 7.61 0.48
CA VAL A 97 -7.33 8.96 0.10
C VAL A 97 -6.68 8.97 -1.29
N LEU A 98 -5.93 7.93 -1.65
CA LEU A 98 -5.30 7.81 -2.97
C LEU A 98 -6.33 7.44 -4.05
N ILE A 99 -7.25 6.53 -3.74
CA ILE A 99 -8.33 6.11 -4.66
C ILE A 99 -9.20 7.31 -5.04
N ASP A 100 -9.71 8.02 -4.03
CA ASP A 100 -10.56 9.19 -4.23
C ASP A 100 -9.84 10.24 -5.06
N ARG A 101 -8.56 10.50 -4.76
CA ARG A 101 -7.77 11.46 -5.50
C ARG A 101 -7.54 11.05 -6.95
N ALA A 102 -7.29 9.76 -7.22
CA ALA A 102 -7.14 9.27 -8.59
C ALA A 102 -8.41 9.47 -9.41
N HIS A 103 -9.57 9.17 -8.83
CA HIS A 103 -10.87 9.39 -9.46
C HIS A 103 -11.17 10.89 -9.68
N GLU A 104 -10.85 11.76 -8.72
CA GLU A 104 -10.95 13.22 -8.88
C GLU A 104 -10.12 13.73 -10.07
N ARG A 105 -8.98 13.09 -10.34
CA ARG A 105 -8.08 13.42 -11.47
C ARG A 105 -8.40 12.65 -12.76
N GLY A 106 -9.50 11.89 -12.80
CA GLY A 106 -9.95 11.18 -14.01
C GLY A 106 -9.11 9.96 -14.39
N MET A 107 -8.39 9.38 -13.42
CA MET A 107 -7.62 8.14 -13.56
C MET A 107 -8.37 6.95 -12.98
N ASP A 108 -8.22 5.79 -13.61
CA ASP A 108 -8.58 4.50 -12.98
C ASP A 108 -7.55 4.19 -11.87
N PHE A 109 -7.97 3.53 -10.79
CA PHE A 109 -7.07 3.10 -9.71
C PHE A 109 -6.96 1.56 -9.65
N ILE A 110 -5.74 1.04 -9.46
CA ILE A 110 -5.51 -0.40 -9.22
C ILE A 110 -4.62 -0.57 -7.98
N PRO A 111 -5.11 -1.20 -6.90
CA PRO A 111 -4.25 -1.62 -5.80
C PRO A 111 -3.41 -2.84 -6.23
N SER A 112 -2.10 -2.69 -6.24
CA SER A 112 -1.15 -3.74 -6.62
C SER A 112 -0.56 -4.41 -5.38
N LEU A 113 -1.06 -5.60 -5.07
CA LEU A 113 -0.57 -6.44 -3.98
C LEU A 113 0.61 -7.32 -4.44
N ARG A 114 1.70 -7.35 -3.67
CA ARG A 114 2.85 -8.21 -3.95
C ARG A 114 2.57 -9.66 -3.57
N MET A 115 2.55 -10.56 -4.56
CA MET A 115 2.24 -11.99 -4.34
C MET A 115 3.30 -12.79 -3.57
N GLY A 116 4.54 -12.27 -3.49
CA GLY A 116 5.64 -12.88 -2.73
C GLY A 116 5.75 -12.41 -1.28
N ALA A 117 4.93 -11.44 -0.88
CA ALA A 117 5.02 -10.75 0.41
C ALA A 117 3.73 -10.99 1.21
N TYR A 118 3.82 -11.76 2.29
CA TYR A 118 2.68 -12.12 3.14
C TYR A 118 2.95 -11.69 4.59
N ALA A 119 3.18 -10.39 4.78
CA ALA A 119 3.32 -9.78 6.10
C ALA A 119 2.05 -10.07 6.94
N GLY A 120 2.24 -10.70 8.11
CA GLY A 120 1.16 -11.27 8.93
C GLY A 120 1.14 -12.80 8.97
N LEU A 121 1.87 -13.47 8.08
CA LEU A 121 2.16 -14.91 8.19
C LEU A 121 3.57 -15.17 8.75
N ASP A 122 3.80 -16.40 9.19
CA ASP A 122 5.11 -16.88 9.60
C ASP A 122 6.14 -16.68 8.48
N LYS A 123 7.27 -16.04 8.81
CA LYS A 123 8.38 -15.80 7.90
C LYS A 123 8.96 -17.11 7.34
N ALA A 124 8.85 -18.23 8.05
CA ALA A 124 9.28 -19.55 7.56
C ALA A 124 8.50 -20.03 6.32
N LEU A 125 7.32 -19.45 6.05
CA LEU A 125 6.56 -19.75 4.84
C LEU A 125 7.11 -19.02 3.60
N GLN A 126 7.94 -17.99 3.80
CA GLN A 126 8.45 -17.14 2.72
C GLN A 126 9.50 -17.86 1.87
N THR A 127 9.41 -17.72 0.55
CA THR A 127 10.37 -18.34 -0.39
C THR A 127 11.79 -17.84 -0.19
N VAL A 128 11.97 -16.58 0.22
CA VAL A 128 13.29 -16.01 0.56
C VAL A 128 13.95 -16.74 1.75
N ASN A 129 13.15 -17.37 2.62
CA ASN A 129 13.62 -18.16 3.75
C ASN A 129 13.61 -19.67 3.47
N GLY A 130 13.47 -20.08 2.19
CA GLY A 130 13.37 -21.49 1.80
C GLY A 130 12.00 -22.11 2.04
N GLY A 131 10.99 -21.30 2.37
CA GLY A 131 9.62 -21.73 2.60
C GLY A 131 8.87 -22.13 1.33
N PRO A 132 7.73 -22.84 1.48
CA PRO A 132 6.93 -23.32 0.36
C PRO A 132 6.20 -22.22 -0.44
N GLY A 133 6.06 -21.01 0.12
CA GLY A 133 5.30 -19.91 -0.49
C GLY A 133 3.90 -20.33 -0.95
N MET A 134 3.52 -19.95 -2.17
CA MET A 134 2.21 -20.24 -2.76
C MET A 134 1.91 -21.74 -2.96
N ALA A 135 2.90 -22.63 -2.83
CA ALA A 135 2.63 -24.08 -2.80
C ALA A 135 1.87 -24.49 -1.52
N ASN A 136 2.03 -23.73 -0.43
CA ASN A 136 1.28 -23.96 0.81
C ASN A 136 -0.15 -23.42 0.70
N ALA A 137 -1.14 -24.25 1.08
CA ALA A 137 -2.55 -23.89 1.04
C ALA A 137 -2.91 -22.69 1.94
N SER A 138 -2.28 -22.56 3.12
CA SER A 138 -2.55 -21.43 4.03
C SER A 138 -2.07 -20.10 3.45
N VAL A 139 -0.95 -20.10 2.71
CA VAL A 139 -0.47 -18.90 2.01
C VAL A 139 -1.44 -18.50 0.90
N ARG A 140 -1.95 -19.46 0.12
CA ARG A 140 -2.96 -19.17 -0.91
C ARG A 140 -4.25 -18.63 -0.31
N GLU A 141 -4.73 -19.21 0.79
CA GLU A 141 -5.93 -18.74 1.47
C GLU A 141 -5.75 -17.33 2.03
N PHE A 142 -4.59 -17.04 2.63
CA PHE A 142 -4.25 -15.69 3.08
C PHE A 142 -4.24 -14.68 1.92
N MET A 143 -3.56 -15.01 0.81
CA MET A 143 -3.51 -14.13 -0.36
C MET A 143 -4.87 -13.96 -1.02
N HIS A 144 -5.72 -15.00 -1.03
CA HIS A 144 -7.08 -14.90 -1.52
C HIS A 144 -7.91 -13.91 -0.68
N ARG A 145 -7.84 -14.00 0.66
CA ARG A 145 -8.51 -13.04 1.55
C ARG A 145 -7.99 -11.62 1.36
N ALA A 146 -6.68 -11.45 1.17
CA ALA A 146 -6.05 -10.16 0.90
C ALA A 146 -6.58 -9.50 -0.39
N VAL A 147 -6.64 -10.28 -1.48
CA VAL A 147 -7.18 -9.82 -2.76
C VAL A 147 -8.68 -9.57 -2.66
N ALA A 148 -9.42 -10.41 -1.93
CA ALA A 148 -10.85 -10.22 -1.70
C ALA A 148 -11.12 -8.90 -0.96
N GLU A 149 -10.39 -8.62 0.12
CA GLU A 149 -10.46 -7.33 0.83
C GLU A 149 -10.27 -6.15 -0.12
N LEU A 150 -9.18 -6.15 -0.90
CA LEU A 150 -8.90 -5.07 -1.85
C LEU A 150 -9.95 -4.91 -2.96
N ALA A 151 -10.71 -5.96 -3.25
CA ALA A 151 -11.72 -5.95 -4.31
C ALA A 151 -13.13 -5.65 -3.81
N THR A 152 -13.42 -5.85 -2.52
CA THR A 152 -14.75 -5.66 -1.94
C THR A 152 -14.86 -4.44 -1.05
N ASP A 153 -13.74 -4.04 -0.43
CA ASP A 153 -13.72 -2.97 0.57
C ASP A 153 -13.17 -1.66 0.02
N TYR A 154 -12.57 -1.68 -1.18
CA TYR A 154 -11.96 -0.53 -1.88
C TYR A 154 -12.42 -0.42 -3.33
#